data_AF-A0A3L8BBD7-F1
#
_entry.id   AF-A0A3L8BBD7-F1
#
_cell.length_a   1.000
_cell.length_b   1.000
_cell.length_c   1.000
_cell.angle_alpha   90.00
_cell.angle_beta   90.00
_cell.angle_gamma   90.00
#
_symmetry.space_group_name_H-M   'P 1'
#
loop_
_entity.id
_entity.type
_entity.pdbx_description
1 polymer ?
#
loop_
_entity_poly.entity_id
_entity_poly.type
_entity_poly.pdbx_seq_one_letter_code
_entity_poly.pdbx_strand_id
1 'polypeptide(L)'
;MIVDKWSYKELQEFILEDIEEFLGDGLDIRQASSRVQVEYAKSIKESELEKLIIYMALCEEGVKHGFLRDDIKEQTQELLGRIDLGYCDQQLSDEERLKLRDDIKRTLSLLS
;
A
#
# COMPACT_ATOMS: atom_id res chain seq x y z
N MET A 1 -18.84 -2.80 17.96
CA MET A 1 -18.61 -3.48 16.68
C MET A 1 -17.13 -3.44 16.41
N ILE A 2 -16.46 -4.59 16.53
CA ILE A 2 -15.09 -4.72 16.06
C ILE A 2 -15.24 -4.82 14.54
N VAL A 3 -14.76 -3.82 13.82
CA VAL A 3 -14.58 -3.96 12.37
C VAL A 3 -13.47 -4.98 12.22
N ASP A 4 -13.77 -6.14 11.62
CA ASP A 4 -12.75 -7.14 11.35
C ASP A 4 -11.62 -6.47 10.57
N LYS A 5 -10.42 -6.54 11.14
CA LYS A 5 -9.22 -5.98 10.52
C LYS A 5 -8.90 -6.85 9.32
N TRP A 6 -8.77 -6.25 8.14
CA TRP A 6 -8.38 -6.99 6.93
C TRP A 6 -7.03 -7.68 7.16
N SER A 7 -6.90 -8.92 6.68
CA SER A 7 -5.59 -9.56 6.58
C SER A 7 -4.69 -8.79 5.61
N TYR A 8 -3.39 -9.01 5.69
CA TYR A 8 -2.42 -8.38 4.80
C TYR A 8 -2.79 -8.61 3.32
N LYS A 9 -3.18 -9.84 3.02
CA LYS A 9 -3.51 -10.28 1.66
C LYS A 9 -4.82 -9.67 1.18
N GLU A 10 -5.87 -9.68 2.00
CA GLU A 10 -7.17 -9.08 1.63
C GLU A 10 -7.03 -7.59 1.35
N LEU A 11 -6.27 -6.87 2.18
CA LEU A 11 -6.04 -5.44 1.95
C LEU A 11 -5.35 -5.18 0.61
N GLN A 12 -4.31 -5.95 0.28
CA GLN A 12 -3.66 -5.85 -1.03
C GLN A 12 -4.62 -6.14 -2.19
N GLU A 13 -5.44 -7.19 -2.08
CA GLU A 13 -6.41 -7.56 -3.11
C GLU A 13 -7.44 -6.43 -3.31
N PHE A 14 -8.00 -5.87 -2.24
CA PHE A 14 -8.94 -4.75 -2.34
C PHE A 14 -8.33 -3.50 -2.97
N ILE A 15 -7.09 -3.14 -2.60
CA ILE A 15 -6.43 -1.98 -3.21
C ILE A 15 -6.25 -2.17 -4.71
N LEU A 16 -5.87 -3.38 -5.13
CA LEU A 16 -5.69 -3.70 -6.55
C LEU A 16 -7.02 -3.68 -7.30
N GLU A 17 -8.07 -4.28 -6.73
CA GLU A 17 -9.43 -4.25 -7.30
C GLU A 17 -9.93 -2.81 -7.47
N ASP A 18 -9.77 -1.96 -6.45
CA ASP A 18 -10.14 -0.54 -6.50
C ASP A 18 -9.37 0.21 -7.59
N ILE A 19 -8.06 -0.02 -7.72
CA ILE A 19 -7.25 0.60 -8.79
C ILE A 19 -7.75 0.17 -10.16
N GLU A 20 -8.00 -1.12 -10.35
CA GLU A 20 -8.49 -1.66 -11.63
C GLU A 20 -9.90 -1.12 -11.96
N GLU A 21 -10.79 -1.00 -10.98
CA GLU A 21 -12.11 -0.38 -11.14
C GLU A 21 -11.98 1.09 -11.57
N PHE A 22 -11.15 1.87 -10.87
CA PHE A 22 -10.93 3.27 -11.20
C PHE A 22 -10.35 3.47 -12.60
N LEU A 23 -9.38 2.64 -13.00
CA LEU A 23 -8.85 2.64 -14.36
C LEU A 23 -9.93 2.25 -15.38
N GLY A 24 -10.79 1.28 -15.05
CA GLY A 24 -11.95 0.86 -15.85
C GLY A 24 -12.99 1.97 -16.05
N ASP A 25 -13.16 2.84 -15.05
CA ASP A 25 -14.00 4.04 -15.09
C ASP A 25 -13.39 5.19 -15.92
N GLY A 26 -12.20 4.99 -16.49
CA GLY A 26 -11.52 5.95 -17.35
C GLY A 26 -10.63 6.94 -16.62
N LEU A 27 -10.34 6.71 -15.34
CA LEU A 27 -9.32 7.47 -14.61
C LEU A 27 -7.92 7.07 -15.11
N ASP A 28 -7.01 8.03 -15.16
CA ASP A 28 -5.59 7.69 -15.32
C ASP A 28 -5.00 7.21 -13.98
N ILE A 29 -3.80 6.62 -14.01
CA ILE A 29 -3.14 6.11 -12.80
C ILE A 29 -2.94 7.20 -11.73
N ARG A 30 -2.74 8.47 -12.12
CA ARG A 30 -2.58 9.57 -11.15
C ARG A 30 -3.85 9.77 -10.35
N GLN A 31 -4.97 9.78 -11.07
CA GLN A 31 -6.30 9.94 -10.52
C GLN A 31 -6.72 8.71 -9.71
N ALA A 32 -6.51 7.50 -10.22
CA ALA A 32 -6.80 6.24 -9.53
C ALA A 32 -6.03 6.15 -8.20
N SER A 33 -4.72 6.42 -8.20
CA SER A 33 -3.94 6.45 -6.96
C SER A 33 -4.40 7.52 -5.97
N SER A 34 -4.88 8.67 -6.47
CA SER A 34 -5.47 9.71 -5.61
C SER A 34 -6.79 9.25 -4.98
N ARG A 35 -7.58 8.47 -5.71
CA ARG A 35 -8.86 7.95 -5.24
C ARG A 35 -8.64 6.91 -4.14
N VAL A 36 -7.69 6.00 -4.32
CA VAL A 36 -7.27 5.03 -3.28
C VAL A 36 -6.85 5.75 -2.00
N GLN A 37 -6.01 6.80 -2.07
CA GLN A 37 -5.61 7.55 -0.87
C GLN A 37 -6.82 8.15 -0.12
N VAL A 38 -7.89 8.50 -0.83
CA VAL A 38 -9.14 9.02 -0.24
C VAL A 38 -9.99 7.90 0.36
N GLU A 39 -10.20 6.80 -0.38
CA GLU A 39 -11.01 5.67 0.10
C GLU A 39 -10.40 5.02 1.35
N TYR A 40 -9.07 4.90 1.39
CA TYR A 40 -8.34 4.33 2.53
C TYR A 40 -7.83 5.35 3.53
N ALA A 41 -8.31 6.60 3.50
CA ALA A 41 -7.80 7.67 4.37
C ALA A 41 -7.88 7.33 5.87
N LYS A 42 -8.89 6.57 6.30
CA LYS A 42 -9.02 6.10 7.68
C LYS A 42 -7.92 5.10 8.05
N SER A 43 -7.71 4.06 7.24
CA SER A 43 -6.63 3.08 7.43
C SER A 43 -5.25 3.74 7.44
N ILE A 44 -5.02 4.67 6.51
CA ILE A 44 -3.79 5.48 6.44
C ILE A 44 -3.55 6.26 7.76
N LYS A 45 -4.62 6.71 8.41
CA LYS A 45 -4.51 7.49 9.66
C LYS A 45 -4.35 6.63 10.91
N GLU A 46 -4.98 5.45 10.93
CA GLU A 46 -5.14 4.64 12.15
C GLU A 46 -4.13 3.50 12.28
N SER A 47 -3.48 3.08 11.19
CA SER A 47 -2.56 1.93 11.18
C SER A 47 -1.34 2.16 10.31
N GLU A 48 -0.14 2.22 10.91
CA GLU A 48 1.11 2.35 10.15
C GLU A 48 1.37 1.13 9.25
N LEU A 49 0.92 -0.07 9.66
CA LEU A 49 1.03 -1.28 8.83
C LEU A 49 0.13 -1.19 7.60
N GLU A 50 -1.14 -0.84 7.77
CA GLU A 50 -2.06 -0.69 6.63
C GLU A 50 -1.62 0.46 5.72
N LYS A 51 -1.19 1.58 6.31
CA LYS A 51 -0.58 2.68 5.58
C LYS A 51 0.59 2.18 4.73
N LEU A 52 1.52 1.42 5.31
CA LEU A 52 2.65 0.87 4.56
C LEU A 52 2.18 -0.02 3.39
N ILE A 53 1.23 -0.93 3.63
CA ILE A 53 0.68 -1.82 2.59
C ILE A 53 0.08 -1.02 1.43
N ILE A 54 -0.75 -0.02 1.74
CA ILE A 54 -1.38 0.85 0.74
C ILE A 54 -0.33 1.57 -0.10
N TYR A 55 0.64 2.20 0.55
CA TYR A 55 1.67 2.97 -0.15
C TYR A 55 2.61 2.10 -0.99
N MET A 56 2.91 0.86 -0.56
CA MET A 56 3.66 -0.10 -1.38
C MET A 56 2.87 -0.55 -2.62
N ALA A 57 1.59 -0.88 -2.47
CA ALA A 57 0.72 -1.25 -3.60
C ALA A 57 0.60 -0.12 -4.63
N LEU A 58 0.45 1.13 -4.14
CA LEU A 58 0.44 2.32 -4.99
C LEU A 58 1.77 2.54 -5.73
N CYS A 59 2.92 2.22 -5.10
CA CYS A 59 4.21 2.26 -5.77
C CYS A 59 4.30 1.24 -6.91
N GLU A 60 3.86 0.01 -6.67
CA GLU A 60 3.88 -1.07 -7.66
C GLU A 60 2.99 -0.74 -8.86
N GLU A 61 1.74 -0.37 -8.62
CA GLU A 61 0.80 -0.03 -9.70
C GLU A 61 1.20 1.26 -10.43
N GLY A 62 1.73 2.26 -9.71
CA GLY A 62 2.27 3.46 -10.32
C GLY A 62 3.36 3.16 -11.35
N VAL A 63 4.36 2.33 -10.98
CA VAL A 63 5.43 1.95 -11.90
C VAL A 63 4.91 1.09 -13.05
N LYS A 64 4.06 0.09 -12.76
CA LYS A 64 3.44 -0.81 -13.75
C LYS A 64 2.66 -0.06 -14.82
N HIS A 65 1.94 1.00 -14.43
CA HIS A 65 1.16 1.85 -15.34
C HIS A 65 1.95 3.05 -15.89
N GLY A 66 3.27 3.10 -15.67
CA GLY A 66 4.18 4.07 -16.29
C GLY A 66 4.23 5.44 -15.63
N PHE A 67 3.63 5.61 -14.46
CA PHE A 67 3.72 6.84 -13.68
C PHE A 67 3.52 6.61 -12.18
N LEU A 68 4.57 6.86 -11.39
CA LEU A 68 4.53 6.92 -9.94
C LEU A 68 4.49 8.38 -9.49
N ARG A 69 3.49 8.75 -8.67
CA ARG A 69 3.40 10.10 -8.11
C ARG A 69 4.50 10.36 -7.07
N ASP A 70 5.07 11.56 -7.10
CA ASP A 70 6.15 11.96 -6.19
C ASP A 70 5.74 11.92 -4.72
N ASP A 71 4.51 12.36 -4.37
CA ASP A 71 4.04 12.33 -2.98
C ASP A 71 3.89 10.91 -2.43
N ILE A 72 3.49 9.95 -3.29
CA ILE A 72 3.45 8.53 -2.95
C ILE A 72 4.87 8.02 -2.74
N LYS A 73 5.79 8.32 -3.66
CA LYS A 73 7.20 7.94 -3.54
C LYS A 73 7.83 8.46 -2.24
N GLU A 74 7.70 9.75 -1.97
CA GLU A 74 8.26 10.41 -0.78
C GLU A 74 7.67 9.82 0.51
N GLN A 75 6.34 9.66 0.56
CA GLN A 75 5.70 9.11 1.74
C GLN A 75 6.09 7.65 1.98
N THR A 76 6.22 6.83 0.93
CA THR A 76 6.69 5.44 1.04
C THR A 76 8.13 5.39 1.56
N GLN A 77 9.02 6.24 1.05
CA GLN A 77 10.40 6.33 1.53
C GLN A 77 10.48 6.73 3.01
N GLU A 78 9.70 7.72 3.43
CA GLU A 78 9.62 8.15 4.82
C GLU A 78 9.13 7.00 5.74
N LEU A 79 8.08 6.30 5.32
CA LEU A 79 7.53 5.18 6.07
C LEU A 79 8.55 4.04 6.22
N LEU A 80 9.19 3.64 5.12
CA LEU A 80 10.21 2.59 5.14
C LEU A 80 11.42 2.97 6.02
N GLY A 81 11.73 4.25 6.14
CA GLY A 81 12.81 4.75 7.00
C GLY A 81 12.48 4.76 8.49
N ARG A 82 11.20 4.73 8.88
CA ARG A 82 10.76 4.88 10.28
C ARG A 82 9.95 3.71 10.84
N ILE A 83 9.48 2.79 9.98
CA ILE A 83 8.56 1.73 10.38
C ILE A 83 9.22 0.78 11.40
N ASP A 84 8.50 0.46 12.47
CA ASP A 84 8.89 -0.59 13.41
C ASP A 84 8.38 -1.95 12.92
N LEU A 85 9.26 -2.68 12.23
CA LEU A 85 8.94 -4.01 11.72
C LEU A 85 8.63 -5.02 12.83
N GLY A 86 9.20 -4.85 14.03
CA GLY A 86 8.89 -5.71 15.17
C GLY A 86 7.45 -5.53 15.65
N TYR A 87 6.95 -4.29 15.61
CA TYR A 87 5.54 -3.98 15.89
C TYR A 87 4.59 -4.48 14.79
N CYS A 88 5.00 -4.39 13.52
CA CYS A 88 4.23 -4.96 12.41
C CYS A 88 4.12 -6.48 12.52
N ASP A 89 5.21 -7.17 12.85
CA ASP A 89 5.24 -8.63 12.93
C ASP A 89 4.27 -9.17 13.98
N GLN A 90 4.01 -8.45 15.08
CA GLN A 90 3.02 -8.84 16.10
C GLN A 90 1.58 -8.88 15.57
N GLN A 91 1.31 -8.23 14.45
CA GLN A 91 -0.02 -8.13 13.83
C GLN A 91 -0.18 -9.08 12.63
N LEU A 92 0.86 -9.83 12.28
CA LEU A 92 0.94 -10.65 11.08
C LEU A 92 1.24 -12.11 11.43
N SER A 93 0.69 -13.02 10.65
CA SER A 93 1.12 -14.42 10.62
C SER A 93 2.54 -14.56 10.04
N ASP A 94 3.18 -15.71 10.26
CA ASP A 94 4.54 -15.96 9.74
C ASP A 94 4.62 -15.85 8.20
N GLU A 95 3.57 -16.29 7.50
CA GLU A 95 3.47 -16.16 6.04
C GLU A 95 3.37 -14.70 5.60
N GLU A 96 2.55 -13.90 6.28
CA GLU A 96 2.39 -12.48 5.95
C GLU A 96 3.65 -11.66 6.30
N ARG A 97 4.40 -12.06 7.33
CA ARG A 97 5.70 -11.43 7.64
C ARG A 97 6.69 -11.62 6.50
N LEU A 98 6.79 -12.84 5.95
CA LEU A 98 7.65 -13.11 4.79
C LEU A 98 7.21 -12.28 3.59
N LYS A 99 5.90 -12.23 3.31
CA LYS A 99 5.35 -11.43 2.22
C LYS A 99 5.65 -9.93 2.38
N LEU A 100 5.43 -9.38 3.57
CA LEU A 100 5.79 -7.99 3.89
C LEU A 100 7.27 -7.71 3.60
N ARG A 101 8.18 -8.59 4.01
CA ARG A 101 9.61 -8.39 3.76
C ARG A 101 9.96 -8.41 2.27
N ASP A 102 9.32 -9.27 1.49
CA ASP A 102 9.55 -9.34 0.05
C ASP A 102 8.95 -8.15 -0.69
N ASP A 103 7.77 -7.68 -0.27
CA ASP A 103 7.13 -6.48 -0.81
C ASP A 103 7.93 -5.21 -0.47
N ILE A 104 8.53 -5.13 0.73
CA ILE A 104 9.47 -4.07 1.10
C ILE A 104 10.69 -4.07 0.17
N LYS A 105 11.32 -5.23 -0.06
CA LYS A 105 12.49 -5.32 -0.96
C LYS A 105 12.13 -4.90 -2.38
N ARG A 106 10.98 -5.37 -2.89
CA ARG A 106 10.48 -4.98 -4.21
C ARG A 106 10.27 -3.48 -4.28
N THR A 107 9.56 -2.92 -3.30
CA THR A 107 9.30 -1.48 -3.24
C THR A 107 10.58 -0.66 -3.21
N LEU A 108 11.58 -1.05 -2.41
CA LEU A 108 12.88 -0.38 -2.38
C LEU A 108 13.56 -0.37 -3.76
N SER A 109 13.43 -1.44 -4.55
CA SER A 109 13.95 -1.50 -5.92
C SER A 109 13.18 -0.65 -6.94
N LEU A 110 11.90 -0.35 -6.66
CA LEU A 110 11.09 0.55 -7.49
C LEU A 110 11.39 2.04 -7.21
N LEU A 111 11.87 2.34 -6.01
CA LEU A 111 12.11 3.72 -5.55
C LEU A 111 13.54 4.20 -5.77
N SER A 112 14.48 3.27 -5.98
CA SER A 112 15.89 3.53 -6.33
C SER A 112 16.05 4.10 -7.72
#